data_AF-A0A0N8RID8-F1
#
_entry.id   AF-A0A0N8RID8-F1
#
_cell.length_a   1.000
_cell.length_b   1.000
_cell.length_c   1.000
_cell.angle_alpha   90.00
_cell.angle_beta   90.00
_cell.angle_gamma   90.00
#
_symmetry.space_group_name_H-M   'P 1'
#
loop_
_entity.id
_entity.type
_entity.pdbx_description
1 polymer ?
#
loop_
_entity_poly.entity_id
_entity_poly.type
_entity_poly.pdbx_seq_one_letter_code
_entity_poly.pdbx_strand_id
1 'polypeptide(L)'
;MTYTQITPTQDWFFRHDGVKPTDPPILYQVAAWALKSPDAKGQTAVVGLIAPIFPGEGGRKLHEPPPVEGYYIHREQLTELELQSLKKR
;
A
#
# COMPACT_ATOMS: atom_id res chain seq x y z
N MET A 1 15.13 -9.46 2.41
CA MET A 1 14.56 -8.37 3.23
C MET A 1 13.79 -9.01 4.37
N THR A 2 14.00 -8.59 5.61
CA THR A 2 13.32 -9.17 6.78
C THR A 2 12.55 -8.07 7.49
N TYR A 3 11.33 -8.39 7.93
CA TYR A 3 10.53 -7.51 8.77
C TYR A 3 10.70 -7.92 10.22
N THR A 4 10.93 -6.95 11.11
CA THR A 4 11.08 -7.18 12.54
C THR A 4 9.74 -7.11 13.27
N GLN A 5 8.76 -6.42 12.69
CA GLN A 5 7.40 -6.30 13.21
C GLN A 5 6.40 -6.15 12.06
N ILE A 6 5.22 -6.76 12.21
CA ILE A 6 4.07 -6.58 11.32
C ILE A 6 2.85 -6.29 12.19
N THR A 7 2.14 -5.20 11.90
CA THR A 7 0.94 -4.77 12.64
C THR A 7 -0.22 -4.59 11.66
N PRO A 8 -1.36 -5.28 11.82
CA PRO A 8 -2.49 -5.11 10.92
C PRO A 8 -3.03 -3.67 10.99
N THR A 9 -3.59 -3.20 9.89
CA THR A 9 -4.20 -1.87 9.81
C THR A 9 -5.50 -1.92 9.02
N GLN A 10 -6.35 -0.93 9.21
CA GLN A 10 -7.63 -0.77 8.52
C GLN A 10 -7.70 0.62 7.92
N ASP A 11 -8.45 0.77 6.83
CA ASP A 11 -8.74 2.07 6.21
C ASP A 11 -7.50 2.87 5.75
N TRP A 12 -6.33 2.24 5.64
CA TRP A 12 -5.12 2.83 5.05
C TRP A 12 -4.92 2.36 3.61
N PHE A 13 -4.45 3.27 2.76
CA PHE A 13 -4.19 3.01 1.35
C PHE A 13 -2.84 3.56 0.93
N PHE A 14 -2.17 2.88 0.01
CA PHE A 14 -1.11 3.49 -0.79
C PHE A 14 -1.74 4.08 -2.05
N ARG A 15 -1.64 5.40 -2.20
CA ARG A 15 -2.15 6.15 -3.34
C ARG A 15 -1.00 6.51 -4.27
N HIS A 16 -1.19 6.24 -5.55
CA HIS A 16 -0.36 6.84 -6.60
C HIS A 16 -1.24 7.34 -7.74
N ASP A 17 -0.72 8.27 -8.53
CA ASP A 17 -1.44 8.80 -9.68
C ASP A 17 -1.54 7.74 -10.79
N GLY A 18 -2.58 7.86 -11.63
CA GLY A 18 -2.75 7.00 -12.77
C GLY A 18 -1.61 7.15 -13.78
N VAL A 19 -1.42 6.14 -14.64
CA VAL A 19 -0.31 6.14 -15.62
C VAL A 19 -0.43 7.32 -16.60
N LYS A 20 -1.66 7.70 -16.96
CA LYS A 20 -1.93 8.91 -17.75
C LYS A 20 -2.51 10.02 -16.86
N PRO A 21 -2.30 11.31 -17.20
CA PRO A 21 -2.82 12.43 -16.42
C PRO A 21 -4.35 12.45 -16.23
N THR A 22 -5.07 11.79 -17.13
CA THR A 22 -6.54 11.69 -17.09
C THR A 22 -7.04 10.44 -16.35
N ASP A 23 -6.15 9.50 -16.02
CA ASP A 23 -6.52 8.28 -15.34
C ASP A 23 -6.80 8.58 -13.86
N PRO A 24 -7.82 7.95 -13.26
CA PRO A 24 -8.06 8.13 -11.83
C PRO A 24 -6.87 7.61 -11.00
N PRO A 25 -6.63 8.19 -9.81
CA PRO A 25 -5.63 7.66 -8.89
C PRO A 25 -5.88 6.19 -8.56
N ILE A 26 -4.79 5.44 -8.39
CA ILE A 26 -4.83 4.04 -8.01
C ILE A 26 -4.57 3.95 -6.51
N LEU A 27 -5.49 3.31 -5.82
CA LEU A 27 -5.40 3.02 -4.39
C LEU A 27 -5.11 1.53 -4.19
N TYR A 28 -4.12 1.19 -3.37
CA TYR A 28 -3.94 -0.18 -2.86
C TYR A 28 -4.25 -0.19 -1.38
N GLN A 29 -5.16 -1.07 -0.94
CA GLN A 29 -5.43 -1.24 0.48
C GLN A 29 -4.20 -1.78 1.19
N VAL A 30 -3.75 -1.06 2.22
CA VAL A 30 -2.69 -1.51 3.12
C VAL A 30 -3.32 -2.45 4.15
N ALA A 31 -2.88 -3.69 4.15
CA ALA A 31 -3.34 -4.70 5.08
C ALA A 31 -2.57 -4.65 6.42
N ALA A 32 -1.28 -4.27 6.38
CA ALA A 32 -0.44 -4.18 7.57
C ALA A 32 0.71 -3.18 7.41
N TRP A 33 1.14 -2.59 8.52
CA TRP A 33 2.41 -1.86 8.62
C TRP A 33 3.53 -2.81 9.00
N ALA A 34 4.68 -2.70 8.32
CA ALA A 34 5.86 -3.50 8.60
C ALA A 34 7.08 -2.63 8.86
N LEU A 35 7.84 -3.00 9.89
CA LEU A 35 9.14 -2.41 10.21
C LEU A 35 10.24 -3.25 9.57
N LYS A 36 11.07 -2.64 8.71
CA LYS A 36 12.20 -3.31 8.09
C LYS A 36 13.37 -3.42 9.08
N SER A 37 14.12 -4.52 9.01
CA SER A 37 15.37 -4.64 9.77
C SER A 37 16.28 -3.43 9.51
N PRO A 38 17.01 -2.94 10.53
CA PRO A 38 17.92 -1.82 10.36
C PRO A 38 18.94 -2.08 9.25
N ASP A 39 19.26 -1.04 8.48
CA ASP A 39 20.36 -1.07 7.51
C ASP A 39 21.73 -1.03 8.21
N ALA A 40 22.82 -1.03 7.43
CA ALA A 40 24.18 -0.97 7.98
C ALA A 40 24.49 0.32 8.78
N LYS A 41 23.66 1.36 8.64
CA LYS A 41 23.74 2.62 9.39
C LYS A 41 22.77 2.66 10.58
N GLY A 42 22.05 1.56 10.84
CA GLY A 42 21.06 1.46 11.89
C GLY A 42 19.72 2.13 11.56
N GLN A 43 19.49 2.54 10.32
CA GLN A 43 18.23 3.16 9.91
C GLN A 43 17.18 2.10 9.59
N THR A 44 15.96 2.33 10.07
CA THR A 44 14.82 1.47 9.77
C THR A 44 13.81 2.21 8.90
N ALA A 45 13.08 1.46 8.08
CA ALA A 45 12.02 1.96 7.24
C ALA A 45 10.70 1.28 7.60
N VAL A 46 9.62 2.06 7.61
CA VAL A 46 8.25 1.57 7.75
C VAL A 46 7.62 1.49 6.36
N VAL A 47 6.98 0.36 6.06
CA VAL A 47 6.29 0.14 4.78
C VAL A 47 4.90 -0.42 5.03
N GLY A 48 3.92 0.04 4.25
CA GLY A 48 2.57 -0.52 4.24
C GLY A 48 2.53 -1.69 3.26
N LEU A 49 2.24 -2.88 3.76
CA LEU A 49 2.11 -4.08 2.96
C LEU A 49 0.69 -4.21 2.38
N ILE A 50 0.61 -4.58 1.11
CA ILE A 50 -0.62 -4.70 0.33
C ILE A 50 -0.91 -6.16 -0.01
N ALA A 51 -2.18 -6.48 -0.25
CA ALA A 51 -2.64 -7.80 -0.70
C ALA A 51 -3.25 -7.72 -2.12
N PRO A 52 -2.42 -7.52 -3.16
CA PRO A 52 -2.88 -7.46 -4.55
C PRO A 52 -3.47 -8.79 -5.02
N ILE A 53 -4.43 -8.70 -5.94
CA ILE A 53 -5.04 -9.87 -6.59
C ILE A 53 -4.07 -10.41 -7.64
N PHE A 54 -3.17 -11.30 -7.21
CA PHE A 54 -2.31 -12.07 -8.10
C PHE A 54 -2.77 -13.52 -8.21
N PRO A 55 -2.68 -14.15 -9.39
CA PRO A 55 -3.01 -15.56 -9.55
C PRO A 55 -2.02 -16.46 -8.76
N GLY A 56 -2.52 -17.59 -8.28
CA GLY A 56 -1.71 -18.63 -7.61
C GLY A 56 -1.16 -18.22 -6.23
N GLU A 57 0.03 -18.72 -5.89
CA GLU A 57 0.67 -18.47 -4.59
C GLU A 57 0.99 -16.98 -4.33
N GLY A 58 1.06 -16.16 -5.39
CA GLY A 58 1.26 -14.72 -5.26
C GLY A 58 0.15 -14.03 -4.48
N GLY A 59 -1.10 -14.47 -4.65
CA GLY A 59 -2.26 -13.91 -3.94
C GLY A 59 -2.34 -14.28 -2.45
N ARG A 60 -1.48 -15.20 -1.98
CA ARG A 60 -1.43 -15.63 -0.57
C ARG A 60 -0.33 -14.92 0.23
N LYS A 61 0.31 -13.91 -0.35
CA LYS A 61 1.42 -13.17 0.25
C LYS A 61 1.09 -11.69 0.35
N LEU A 62 1.68 -11.05 1.35
CA LEU A 62 1.73 -9.60 1.43
C LEU A 62 2.92 -9.09 0.60
N HIS A 63 2.71 -7.98 -0.10
CA HIS A 63 3.68 -7.37 -1.00
C HIS A 63 3.94 -5.93 -0.58
N GLU A 64 5.14 -5.42 -0.86
CA GLU A 64 5.33 -3.96 -0.84
C GLU A 64 4.58 -3.33 -2.02
N PRO A 65 4.15 -2.06 -1.93
CA PRO A 65 3.54 -1.37 -3.05
C PRO A 65 4.50 -1.32 -4.25
N PRO A 66 3.98 -1.13 -5.48
CA PRO A 66 4.84 -0.95 -6.65
C PRO A 66 5.83 0.21 -6.42
N PRO A 67 7.05 0.14 -6.99
CA PRO A 67 8.07 1.18 -6.84
C PRO A 67 7.77 2.39 -7.72
N VAL A 68 6.61 3.02 -7.48
CA VAL A 68 6.12 4.22 -8.15
C VAL A 68 5.97 5.35 -7.14
N GLU A 69 6.02 6.60 -7.60
CA GLU A 69 5.78 7.74 -6.73
C GLU A 69 4.35 7.72 -6.19
N GLY A 70 4.23 7.84 -4.88
CA GLY A 70 2.96 7.75 -4.19
C GLY A 70 3.14 7.95 -2.69
N TYR A 71 2.04 7.91 -1.96
CA TYR A 71 2.03 8.16 -0.52
C TYR A 71 0.92 7.38 0.17
N TYR A 72 1.09 7.19 1.48
CA TYR A 72 0.06 6.56 2.31
C TYR A 72 -0.97 7.57 2.75
N ILE A 73 -2.24 7.18 2.69
CA ILE A 73 -3.39 8.03 3.00
C ILE A 73 -4.44 7.24 3.77
N HIS A 74 -5.02 7.86 4.80
CA HIS A 74 -6.15 7.29 5.52
C HIS A 74 -7.46 7.54 4.76
N ARG A 75 -8.43 6.64 4.90
CA ARG A 75 -9.75 6.71 4.25
C ARG A 75 -10.44 8.05 4.40
N GLU A 76 -10.34 8.66 5.59
CA GLU A 76 -10.98 9.94 5.91
C GLU A 76 -10.40 11.12 5.12
N GLN A 77 -9.22 10.95 4.54
CA GLN A 77 -8.54 11.96 3.73
C GLN A 77 -8.81 11.75 2.23
N LEU A 78 -9.47 10.65 1.84
CA LEU A 78 -9.81 10.39 0.46
C LEU A 78 -10.94 11.32 -0.01
N THR A 79 -10.84 11.72 -1.28
CA THR A 79 -11.92 12.45 -1.94
C THR A 79 -13.14 11.55 -2.15
N GLU A 80 -14.32 12.15 -2.33
CA GLU A 80 -15.55 11.40 -2.63
C GLU A 80 -15.37 10.52 -3.88
N LEU A 81 -14.69 11.02 -4.92
CA LEU A 81 -14.42 10.27 -6.16
C LEU A 81 -13.55 9.02 -5.90
N GLU A 82 -12.53 9.16 -5.04
CA GLU A 82 -11.66 8.06 -4.63
C GLU A 82 -12.43 7.03 -3.77
N LEU A 83 -13.30 7.48 -2.86
CA LEU A 83 -14.15 6.59 -2.08
C LEU A 83 -15.13 5.79 -2.96
N GLN A 84 -15.68 6.41 -4.00
CA GLN A 84 -16.56 5.71 -4.94
C GLN A 84 -15.80 4.71 -5.82
N SER A 85 -14.53 4.96 -6.13
CA SER A 85 -13.71 4.02 -6.92
C SER A 85 -13.38 2.74 -6.13
N LEU A 86 -13.26 2.84 -4.80
CA LEU A 86 -13.05 1.68 -3.91
C LEU A 86 -14.23 0.71 -3.90
N LYS A 87 -15.46 1.19 -4.09
CA LYS A 87 -16.68 0.34 -4.10
C LYS A 87 -16.83 -0.53 -5.36
N LYS A 88 -16.04 -0.24 -6.41
CA LYS A 88 -16.16 -0.88 -7.73
C LYS A 88 -15.22 -2.07 -7.94
N ARG A 89 -14.49 -2.49 -6.91
CA ARG A 89 -13.48 -3.56 -7.00
C ARG A 89 -13.96 -4.88 -6.41
#